data_AF-A0A973YET1-F1
#
_entry.id   AF-A0A973YET1-F1
#
_cell.length_a   1.000
_cell.length_b   1.000
_cell.length_c   1.000
_cell.angle_alpha   90.00
_cell.angle_beta   90.00
_cell.angle_gamma   90.00
#
_symmetry.space_group_name_H-M   'P 1'
#
loop_
_entity.id
_entity.type
_entity.pdbx_description
1 polymer ?
#
loop_
_entity_poly.entity_id
_entity_poly.type
_entity_poly.pdbx_seq_one_letter_code
_entity_poly.pdbx_strand_id
1 'polypeptide(L)' 'IPGNYRTQLWDKQSESFLPSTPGLGMHVEVKDPDGKVVLSRQYGSEGRFTFTSHTPGEHQICLHSNSTRMALFAGGKL' A
#
# COMPACT_ATOMS: atom_id res chain seq x y z
N ILE A 1 0.78 -14.45 10.52
CA ILE A 1 0.01 -13.21 10.77
C ILE A 1 -0.59 -12.75 9.45
N PRO A 2 -1.93 -12.75 9.29
CA PRO A 2 -2.60 -12.22 8.10
C PRO A 2 -2.85 -10.70 8.20
N GLY A 3 -2.82 -10.00 7.07
CA GLY A 3 -3.21 -8.60 6.95
C GLY A 3 -3.94 -8.35 5.64
N ASN A 4 -5.03 -7.59 5.68
CA ASN A 4 -5.80 -7.17 4.51
C ASN A 4 -5.61 -5.68 4.30
N TYR A 5 -5.56 -5.24 3.04
CA TYR A 5 -5.53 -3.83 2.72
C TYR A 5 -6.32 -3.54 1.44
N ARG A 6 -6.77 -2.29 1.32
CA ARG A 6 -7.39 -1.73 0.12
C ARG A 6 -6.95 -0.28 -0.03
N THR A 7 -6.60 0.11 -1.25
CA THR A 7 -6.28 1.50 -1.59
C THR A 7 -7.48 2.17 -2.24
N GLN A 8 -7.85 3.36 -1.78
CA GLN A 8 -8.94 4.14 -2.36
C GLN A 8 -8.54 5.61 -2.43
N LEU A 9 -9.07 6.31 -3.44
CA LEU A 9 -8.91 7.75 -3.54
C LEU A 9 -10.03 8.41 -2.73
N TRP A 10 -9.66 9.29 -1.80
CA TRP A 10 -10.63 10.10 -1.07
C TRP A 10 -11.01 11.32 -1.90
N ASP A 11 -12.27 11.41 -2.31
CA ASP A 11 -12.83 12.59 -2.95
C ASP A 11 -13.47 13.50 -1.89
N LYS A 12 -12.96 14.74 -1.79
CA LYS A 12 -13.45 15.72 -0.82
C LYS A 12 -14.79 16.33 -1.22
N GLN A 13 -15.12 16.36 -2.51
CA GLN A 13 -16.35 17.02 -2.97
C GLN A 13 -17.59 16.16 -2.68
N SER A 14 -17.49 14.85 -2.92
CA SER A 14 -18.56 13.89 -2.62
C SER A 14 -18.43 13.23 -1.25
N GLU A 15 -17.39 13.55 -0.47
CA GLU A 15 -17.04 12.89 0.79
C GLU A 15 -17.05 11.36 0.69
N SER A 16 -16.55 10.84 -0.43
CA SER A 16 -16.64 9.43 -0.77
C SER A 16 -15.31 8.83 -1.20
N PHE A 17 -15.21 7.51 -1.08
CA PHE A 17 -14.06 6.74 -1.56
C PHE A 17 -14.30 6.28 -2.98
N LEU A 18 -13.52 6.80 -3.92
CA LEU A 18 -13.55 6.37 -5.32
C LEU A 18 -12.81 5.04 -5.50
N PRO A 19 -13.14 4.28 -6.56
CA PRO A 19 -12.39 3.09 -6.95
C PRO A 19 -10.90 3.42 -7.15
N SER A 20 -10.05 2.43 -6.89
CA SER A 20 -8.62 2.55 -7.15
C SER A 20 -8.35 2.80 -8.63
N THR A 21 -7.39 3.67 -8.95
CA THR A 21 -6.96 3.90 -10.33
C THR A 21 -6.46 2.59 -10.96
N PRO A 22 -6.81 2.28 -12.22
CA PRO A 22 -6.23 1.15 -12.94
C PRO A 22 -4.69 1.21 -12.93
N GLY A 23 -4.04 0.06 -12.69
CA GLY A 23 -2.57 -0.02 -12.59
C GLY A 23 -1.99 0.38 -11.23
N LEU A 24 -2.82 0.84 -10.29
CA LEU A 24 -2.40 1.08 -8.92
C LEU A 24 -2.07 -0.25 -8.21
N GLY A 25 -0.89 -0.31 -7.61
CA GLY A 25 -0.40 -1.44 -6.84
C GLY A 25 0.19 -1.02 -5.51
N MET A 26 0.33 -1.98 -4.61
CA MET A 26 0.95 -1.83 -3.30
C MET A 26 2.09 -2.84 -3.12
N HIS A 27 3.28 -2.33 -2.85
CA HIS A 27 4.40 -3.11 -2.40
C HIS A 27 4.33 -3.24 -0.87
N VAL A 28 4.24 -4.48 -0.39
CA VAL A 28 4.26 -4.78 1.04
C VAL A 28 5.61 -5.35 1.41
N GLU A 29 6.30 -4.67 2.33
CA GLU A 29 7.55 -5.12 2.93
C GLU A 29 7.35 -5.34 4.43
N VAL A 30 7.85 -6.45 4.95
CA VAL A 30 7.85 -6.77 6.39
C VAL A 30 9.27 -7.07 6.83
N LYS A 31 9.72 -6.39 7.87
CA LYS A 31 10.98 -6.65 8.56
C LYS A 31 10.73 -7.23 9.94
N ASP A 32 11.57 -8.18 10.34
CA ASP A 32 11.61 -8.70 11.70
C ASP A 32 12.34 -7.72 12.65
N PRO A 33 12.42 -8.03 13.96
CA PRO A 33 13.06 -7.16 14.94
C PRO A 33 14.57 -6.93 14.70
N ASP A 34 15.21 -7.85 13.98
CA ASP A 34 16.63 -7.76 13.62
C ASP A 34 16.83 -6.96 12.31
N GLY A 35 15.74 -6.44 11.72
CA GLY A 35 15.74 -5.67 10.48
C GLY A 35 15.79 -6.52 9.21
N LYS A 36 15.70 -7.86 9.32
CA LYS A 36 15.71 -8.76 8.17
C LYS A 36 14.34 -8.76 7.49
N VAL A 37 14.36 -8.68 6.16
CA VAL A 37 13.14 -8.77 5.36
C VAL A 37 12.59 -10.20 5.39
N VAL A 38 11.38 -10.35 5.91
CA VAL A 38 10.64 -11.63 5.97
C VAL A 38 9.52 -11.71 4.93
N LEU A 39 9.11 -10.58 4.37
CA LEU A 39 8.21 -10.50 3.21
C LEU A 39 8.55 -9.26 2.38
N SER A 40 8.63 -9.42 1.06
CA SER A 40 8.68 -8.30 0.11
C SER A 40 7.96 -8.73 -1.15
N ARG A 41 6.80 -8.12 -1.43
CA ARG A 41 5.97 -8.51 -2.57
C ARG A 41 5.11 -7.36 -3.07
N GLN A 42 5.00 -7.27 -4.39
CA GLN A 42 4.06 -6.41 -5.07
C GLN A 42 2.68 -7.08 -5.17
N TYR A 43 1.66 -6.34 -4.80
CA TYR A 43 0.25 -6.71 -4.91
C TYR A 43 -0.52 -5.62 -5.68
N GLY A 44 -1.79 -5.90 -5.98
CA GLY A 44 -2.71 -4.95 -6.61
C GLY A 44 -3.19 -3.86 -5.66
N SER A 45 -4.26 -3.16 -6.05
CA SER A 45 -4.89 -2.11 -5.24
C SER A 45 -5.66 -2.65 -4.02
N GLU A 46 -5.98 -3.94 -4.00
CA GLU A 46 -6.59 -4.65 -2.89
C GLU A 46 -5.91 -6.01 -2.76
N GLY A 47 -5.70 -6.46 -1.52
CA GLY A 47 -5.04 -7.74 -1.31
C GLY A 47 -4.95 -8.17 0.13
N ARG A 48 -4.55 -9.42 0.28
CA ARG A 48 -4.23 -10.05 1.55
C ARG A 48 -2.78 -10.52 1.52
N PHE A 49 -2.01 -10.12 2.52
CA PHE A 49 -0.67 -10.64 2.75
C PHE A 49 -0.66 -11.50 4.01
N THR A 50 0.30 -12.41 4.09
CA THR A 50 0.53 -13.23 5.29
C THR A 50 2.02 -13.45 5.44
N PHE A 51 2.52 -13.31 6.66
CA PHE A 51 3.91 -13.59 7.00
C PHE A 51 4.00 -14.36 8.32
N THR A 52 5.10 -15.07 8.55
CA THR A 52 5.41 -15.75 9.81
C THR A 52 6.43 -14.96 10.59
N SER A 53 6.21 -14.81 11.89
CA SER A 53 7.20 -14.22 12.81
C SER A 53 8.07 -15.37 13.34
N HIS A 54 9.37 -15.32 13.05
CA HIS A 54 10.33 -16.32 13.51
C HIS A 54 11.11 -15.88 14.75
N THR A 55 11.14 -14.57 15.02
CA THR A 55 11.81 -13.95 16.16
C THR A 55 10.80 -13.10 16.92
N PRO A 56 10.65 -13.25 18.25
CA PRO A 56 9.76 -12.39 19.03
C PRO A 56 10.29 -10.95 19.08
N GLY A 57 9.39 -9.97 18.99
CA GLY A 57 9.74 -8.55 19.07
C GLY A 57 8.95 -7.68 18.09
N GLU A 58 9.38 -6.44 17.92
CA GLU A 58 8.74 -5.48 17.03
C GLU A 58 9.01 -5.80 15.56
N HIS A 59 7.95 -5.96 14.78
CA HIS A 59 8.05 -6.13 13.32
C HIS A 59 7.57 -4.87 12.64
N GLN A 60 8.29 -4.44 11.61
CA GLN A 60 7.92 -3.27 10.82
C GLN A 60 7.22 -3.73 9.54
N ILE A 61 5.99 -3.25 9.31
CA ILE A 61 5.23 -3.49 8.08
C ILE A 61 5.13 -2.17 7.32
N CYS A 62 5.71 -2.12 6.13
CA CYS A 62 5.66 -0.96 5.25
C CYS A 62 4.83 -1.24 4.01
N LEU A 63 3.94 -0.29 3.68
CA LEU A 63 3.09 -0.34 2.49
C LEU A 63 3.49 0.82 1.57
N HIS A 64 4.07 0.51 0.42
CA HIS A 64 4.50 1.50 -0.57
C HIS A 64 3.60 1.42 -1.79
N SER A 65 2.92 2.51 -2.12
CA SER A 65 2.16 2.60 -3.36
C SER A 65 3.09 2.89 -4.53
N ASN A 66 2.85 2.26 -5.69
CA ASN A 66 3.47 2.68 -6.95
C ASN A 66 2.84 3.96 -7.53
N SER A 67 1.86 4.54 -6.84
CA SER A 67 1.34 5.87 -7.15
C SER A 67 2.46 6.90 -6.97
N THR A 68 3.03 7.36 -8.08
CA THR A 68 3.63 8.68 -8.09
C THR A 68 2.49 9.65 -7.83
N ARG A 69 2.54 10.46 -6.76
CA ARG A 69 1.70 11.66 -6.68
C ARG A 69 1.87 12.42 -7.99
N MET A 70 0.94 12.28 -8.93
CA MET A 70 0.83 13.20 -10.06
C MET A 70 0.16 14.47 -9.50
N ALA A 71 0.88 15.15 -8.62
CA ALA A 71 0.50 16.42 -8.03
C ALA A 71 0.81 17.61 -8.97
N LEU A 72 0.97 17.41 -10.29
CA LEU A 72 1.54 18.46 -11.15
C LEU A 72 0.91 18.74 -12.52
N PHE A 73 -0.07 17.99 -13.06
CA PHE A 73 -0.67 18.39 -14.36
C PHE A 73 -2.16 18.06 -14.50
N ALA A 74 -3.03 18.91 -13.96
CA ALA A 74 -4.39 19.12 -14.50
C ALA A 74 -4.92 20.53 -14.18
N GLY A 75 -4.02 21.52 -14.07
CA GLY A 75 -4.35 22.95 -14.13
C GLY A 75 -4.38 23.45 -15.57
N GLY A 76 -5.16 22.79 -16.44
CA GLY A 76 -5.15 23.08 -17.88
C GLY A 76 -6.53 22.91 -18.49
N LYS A 77 -7.38 23.89 -18.26
CA LYS A 77 -8.55 24.15 -19.09
C LYS A 77 -8.01 24.73 -20.42
N LEU A 78 -8.05 23.96 -21.50
CA LEU A 78 -8.20 24.48 -22.86
C LEU A 78 -9.63 24.19 -23.28
#